data_AF-A0A0K2B1C3-F1
#
_entry.id   AF-A0A0K2B1C3-F1
#
_cell.length_a   1.000
_cell.length_b   1.000
_cell.length_c   1.000
_cell.angle_alpha   90.00
_cell.angle_beta   90.00
_cell.angle_gamma   90.00
#
_symmetry.space_group_name_H-M   'P 1'
#
loop_
_entity.id
_entity.type
_entity.pdbx_description
1 polymer ?
#
loop_
_entity_poly.entity_id
_entity_poly.type
_entity_poly.pdbx_seq_one_letter_code
_entity_poly.pdbx_strand_id
1 'polypeptide(L)'
;MSPKEVARLRDDAAVKRVSAASVQALDLETIENEATPTLIARGAAYAREYAAIEHKPELLAKNIAVVLLALRKRHDDWLGRMGDYRRDAAEVYSAANIRDREQLKRLQANVRYHVGNMVRRHLTPRELKALELKDASPLERQQDRRATDTAILRATKVAADVEASTPKTSKAAKKPKGQAAEEIVPTQGGGPGTGVKATADHLRLAEVAAGIVSKLDVDVIDGHMTDGQRARLDEELAEMERTVRRLRRHLKTRRSED
;
A
#
# COMPACT_ATOMS: atom_id res chain seq x y z
N MET A 1 9.38 -9.75 -42.53
CA MET A 1 8.28 -10.69 -42.82
C MET A 1 7.62 -11.08 -41.50
N SER A 2 6.28 -10.98 -41.43
CA SER A 2 5.26 -11.53 -40.49
C SER A 2 5.60 -11.74 -38.99
N PRO A 3 4.67 -11.39 -38.09
CA PRO A 3 3.61 -12.35 -37.75
C PRO A 3 2.20 -11.78 -37.93
N LYS A 4 1.54 -12.24 -38.99
CA LYS A 4 0.09 -12.30 -39.15
C LYS A 4 -0.39 -13.50 -38.34
N GLU A 5 -1.01 -13.25 -37.19
CA GLU A 5 -1.96 -14.21 -36.62
C GLU A 5 -3.33 -13.57 -36.59
N VAL A 6 -4.14 -14.04 -37.53
CA VAL A 6 -5.54 -13.68 -37.74
C VAL A 6 -6.34 -14.60 -36.84
N ALA A 7 -6.89 -14.09 -35.75
CA ALA A 7 -7.97 -14.78 -35.06
C ALA A 7 -9.23 -14.63 -35.95
N ARG A 8 -9.50 -15.66 -36.76
CA ARG A 8 -10.71 -15.78 -37.56
C ARG A 8 -11.88 -16.10 -36.63
N LEU A 9 -12.81 -15.16 -36.44
CA LEU A 9 -14.16 -15.54 -36.02
C LEU A 9 -14.87 -16.16 -37.22
N ARG A 10 -15.66 -17.21 -36.97
CA ARG A 10 -16.65 -17.72 -37.93
C ARG A 10 -17.56 -16.55 -38.31
N ASP A 11 -17.72 -16.35 -39.61
CA ASP A 11 -18.47 -15.29 -40.29
C ASP A 11 -17.64 -14.04 -40.62
N ASP A 12 -17.52 -13.78 -41.92
CA ASP A 12 -16.56 -12.94 -42.67
C ASP A 12 -16.51 -11.43 -42.36
N ALA A 13 -16.79 -10.99 -41.14
CA ALA A 13 -16.55 -9.62 -40.71
C ALA A 13 -15.09 -9.45 -40.26
N ALA A 14 -14.19 -9.14 -41.20
CA ALA A 14 -12.81 -8.77 -40.88
C ALA A 14 -12.76 -7.46 -40.07
N VAL A 15 -12.77 -7.55 -38.74
CA VAL A 15 -12.60 -6.37 -37.88
C VAL A 15 -11.18 -5.82 -38.04
N LYS A 16 -11.08 -4.61 -38.60
CA LYS A 16 -9.82 -3.87 -38.74
C LYS A 16 -9.13 -3.75 -37.38
N ARG A 17 -7.84 -4.05 -37.35
CA ARG A 17 -6.97 -3.83 -36.19
C ARG A 17 -7.06 -2.35 -35.79
N VAL A 18 -7.48 -2.09 -34.55
CA VAL A 18 -7.47 -0.75 -33.97
C VAL A 18 -6.06 -0.48 -33.44
N SER A 19 -5.48 0.67 -33.82
CA SER A 19 -4.18 1.15 -33.32
C SER A 19 -4.40 2.43 -32.51
N ALA A 20 -3.68 2.58 -31.40
CA ALA A 20 -3.68 3.78 -30.55
C ALA A 20 -3.54 5.09 -31.35
N ALA A 21 -2.76 5.06 -32.43
CA ALA A 21 -2.46 6.22 -33.27
C ALA A 21 -3.63 6.67 -34.16
N SER A 22 -4.69 5.86 -34.30
CA SER A 22 -5.83 6.12 -35.18
C SER A 22 -7.19 5.99 -34.49
N VAL A 23 -7.22 5.98 -33.14
CA VAL A 23 -8.47 5.87 -32.39
C VAL A 23 -9.24 7.19 -32.47
N GLN A 24 -10.43 7.14 -33.07
CA GLN A 24 -11.42 8.22 -32.97
C GLN A 24 -12.40 7.88 -31.84
N ALA A 25 -12.94 8.91 -31.19
CA ALA A 25 -14.04 8.74 -30.26
C ALA A 25 -15.23 8.13 -31.01
N LEU A 26 -15.76 7.02 -30.49
CA LEU A 26 -16.96 6.41 -31.06
C LEU A 26 -18.20 7.16 -30.62
N ASP A 27 -19.12 7.32 -31.56
CA ASP A 27 -20.48 7.78 -31.29
C ASP A 27 -21.42 6.58 -31.21
N LEU A 28 -22.30 6.58 -30.20
CA LEU A 28 -23.20 5.46 -29.89
C LEU A 28 -24.23 5.29 -31.01
N GLU A 29 -24.79 6.39 -31.51
CA GLU A 29 -25.77 6.41 -32.60
C GLU A 29 -25.21 5.77 -33.89
N THR A 30 -23.88 5.79 -34.04
CA THR A 30 -23.20 5.23 -35.21
C THR A 30 -23.00 3.71 -35.13
N ILE A 31 -23.08 3.11 -33.94
CA ILE A 31 -22.76 1.68 -33.73
C ILE A 31 -23.91 0.88 -33.12
N GLU A 32 -24.97 1.53 -32.65
CA GLU A 32 -26.08 0.88 -31.94
C GLU A 32 -26.83 -0.17 -32.77
N ASN A 33 -26.83 -0.01 -34.09
CA ASN A 33 -27.49 -0.92 -35.03
C ASN A 33 -26.57 -2.04 -35.54
N GLU A 34 -25.32 -2.13 -35.05
CA GLU A 34 -24.40 -3.19 -35.41
C GLU A 34 -24.81 -4.54 -34.79
N ALA A 35 -24.60 -5.63 -35.52
CA ALA A 35 -24.86 -6.96 -34.99
C ALA A 35 -24.01 -7.24 -33.74
N THR A 36 -24.60 -7.91 -32.73
CA THR A 36 -23.94 -8.22 -31.46
C THR A 36 -22.54 -8.84 -31.59
N PRO A 37 -22.27 -9.80 -32.51
CA PRO A 37 -20.92 -10.34 -32.70
C PRO A 37 -19.89 -9.29 -33.14
N THR A 38 -20.31 -8.31 -33.93
CA THR A 38 -19.47 -7.20 -34.42
C THR A 38 -19.12 -6.24 -33.28
N LEU A 39 -20.09 -5.90 -32.43
CA LEU A 39 -19.86 -5.08 -31.24
C LEU A 39 -18.89 -5.76 -30.25
N ILE A 40 -19.04 -7.07 -30.02
CA ILE A 40 -18.13 -7.85 -29.16
C ILE A 40 -16.71 -7.85 -29.73
N ALA A 41 -16.56 -8.11 -31.03
CA ALA A 41 -15.25 -8.16 -31.68
C ALA A 41 -14.55 -6.78 -31.66
N ARG A 42 -15.33 -5.70 -31.84
CA ARG A 42 -14.87 -4.31 -31.72
C ARG A 42 -14.43 -3.97 -30.29
N GLY A 43 -15.25 -4.29 -29.29
CA GLY A 43 -14.89 -4.13 -27.87
C GLY A 43 -13.62 -4.90 -27.49
N ALA A 44 -13.48 -6.14 -27.96
CA ALA A 44 -12.29 -6.95 -27.74
C ALA A 44 -11.03 -6.35 -28.43
N ALA A 45 -11.19 -5.70 -29.59
CA ALA A 45 -10.08 -5.00 -30.25
C ALA A 45 -9.63 -3.77 -29.44
N TYR A 46 -10.56 -2.96 -28.92
CA TYR A 46 -10.22 -1.85 -28.03
C TYR A 46 -9.63 -2.33 -26.72
N ALA A 47 -10.14 -3.40 -26.11
CA ALA A 47 -9.60 -3.95 -24.88
C ALA A 47 -8.16 -4.46 -25.06
N ARG A 48 -7.87 -5.14 -26.18
CA ARG A 48 -6.50 -5.59 -26.52
C ARG A 48 -5.56 -4.41 -26.72
N GLU A 49 -5.99 -3.37 -27.45
CA GLU A 49 -5.17 -2.19 -27.68
C GLU A 49 -5.00 -1.36 -26.39
N TYR A 50 -6.05 -1.25 -25.57
CA TYR A 50 -6.00 -0.63 -24.25
C TYR A 50 -5.00 -1.35 -23.36
N ALA A 51 -5.09 -2.68 -23.21
CA ALA A 51 -4.12 -3.47 -22.46
C ALA A 51 -2.69 -3.33 -23.01
N ALA A 52 -2.55 -3.20 -24.34
CA ALA A 52 -1.26 -2.95 -24.98
C ALA A 52 -0.72 -1.54 -24.70
N ILE A 53 -1.55 -0.55 -24.36
CA ILE A 53 -1.15 0.82 -24.02
C ILE A 53 -1.00 0.99 -22.50
N GLU A 54 -1.84 0.35 -21.69
CA GLU A 54 -2.04 0.59 -20.26
C GLU A 54 -0.72 0.62 -19.46
N HIS A 55 0.22 -0.26 -19.78
CA HIS A 55 1.52 -0.34 -19.09
C HIS A 55 2.68 0.35 -19.82
N LYS A 56 2.48 0.83 -21.06
CA LYS A 56 3.56 1.47 -21.84
C LYS A 56 4.03 2.80 -21.25
N PRO A 57 3.17 3.71 -20.76
CA PRO A 57 3.63 4.97 -20.18
C PRO A 57 4.57 4.79 -18.99
N GLU A 58 4.27 3.85 -18.09
CA GLU A 58 5.14 3.55 -16.94
C GLU A 58 6.46 2.92 -17.38
N LEU A 59 6.41 1.93 -18.28
CA LEU A 59 7.62 1.29 -18.81
C LEU A 59 8.53 2.30 -19.54
N LEU A 60 7.95 3.19 -20.34
CA LEU A 60 8.70 4.25 -21.02
C LEU A 60 9.29 5.24 -20.03
N ALA A 61 8.55 5.65 -18.98
CA ALA A 61 9.09 6.50 -17.93
C ALA A 61 10.25 5.83 -17.18
N LYS A 62 10.18 4.51 -16.92
CA LYS A 62 11.30 3.73 -16.37
C LYS A 62 12.49 3.73 -17.32
N ASN A 63 12.29 3.52 -18.62
CA ASN A 63 13.38 3.52 -19.60
C ASN A 63 14.06 4.89 -19.69
N ILE A 64 13.28 5.99 -19.71
CA ILE A 64 13.83 7.35 -19.65
C ILE A 64 14.62 7.55 -18.34
N ALA A 65 14.12 7.04 -17.20
CA ALA A 65 14.84 7.12 -15.94
C ALA A 65 16.18 6.38 -15.97
N VAL A 66 16.26 5.22 -16.62
CA VAL A 66 17.52 4.49 -16.85
C VAL A 66 18.49 5.33 -17.68
N VAL A 67 18.02 5.95 -18.77
CA VAL A 67 18.84 6.85 -19.60
C VAL A 67 19.38 8.02 -18.77
N LEU A 68 18.53 8.68 -17.97
CA LEU A 68 18.97 9.78 -17.10
C LEU A 68 19.96 9.32 -16.04
N LEU A 69 19.80 8.11 -15.49
CA LEU A 69 20.75 7.55 -14.53
C LEU A 69 22.11 7.23 -15.18
N ALA A 70 22.11 6.75 -16.41
CA ALA A 70 23.34 6.56 -17.18
C ALA A 70 24.07 7.89 -17.43
N LEU A 71 23.34 8.97 -17.73
CA LEU A 71 23.91 10.32 -17.83
C LEU A 71 24.50 10.77 -16.49
N ARG A 72 23.81 10.56 -15.37
CA ARG A 72 24.35 10.87 -14.03
C ARG A 72 25.67 10.16 -13.77
N LYS A 73 25.74 8.86 -14.08
CA LYS A 73 26.98 8.08 -13.93
C LYS A 73 28.10 8.60 -14.82
N ARG A 74 27.80 8.95 -16.08
CA ARG A 74 28.78 9.51 -17.03
C ARG A 74 29.38 10.83 -16.54
N HIS A 75 28.56 11.65 -15.91
CA HIS A 75 28.97 12.94 -15.34
C HIS A 75 29.51 12.84 -13.91
N ASP A 76 29.53 11.64 -13.30
CA ASP A 76 29.81 11.45 -11.86
C ASP A 76 28.90 12.31 -10.94
N ASP A 77 27.63 12.48 -11.34
CA ASP A 77 26.62 13.30 -10.67
C ASP A 77 25.39 12.48 -10.28
N TRP A 78 25.53 11.60 -9.29
CA TRP A 78 24.41 10.77 -8.82
C TRP A 78 23.20 11.57 -8.32
N LEU A 79 23.41 12.82 -7.88
CA LEU A 79 22.36 13.70 -7.38
C LEU A 79 21.68 14.54 -8.47
N GLY A 80 22.27 14.65 -9.65
CA GLY A 80 21.76 15.47 -10.75
C GLY A 80 21.86 16.98 -10.50
N ARG A 81 22.88 17.42 -9.74
CA ARG A 81 23.10 18.82 -9.36
C ARG A 81 23.97 19.60 -10.34
N MET A 82 24.86 18.93 -11.07
CA MET A 82 25.82 19.54 -11.97
C MET A 82 25.15 20.12 -13.23
N GLY A 83 25.68 21.26 -13.68
CA GLY A 83 25.14 22.00 -14.83
C GLY A 83 25.21 21.20 -16.12
N ASP A 84 26.31 20.49 -16.35
CA ASP A 84 26.53 19.71 -17.57
C ASP A 84 25.53 18.56 -17.70
N TYR A 85 25.31 17.80 -16.62
CA TYR A 85 24.25 16.78 -16.56
C TYR A 85 22.87 17.39 -16.83
N ARG A 86 22.55 18.54 -16.22
CA ARG A 86 21.23 19.17 -16.37
C ARG A 86 20.96 19.61 -17.80
N ARG A 87 21.98 20.08 -18.51
CA ARG A 87 21.88 20.45 -19.93
C ARG A 87 21.58 19.22 -20.79
N ASP A 88 22.32 18.12 -20.62
CA ASP A 88 22.08 16.87 -21.36
C ASP A 88 20.71 16.26 -21.04
N ALA A 89 20.31 16.30 -19.76
CA ALA A 89 18.99 15.82 -19.34
C ALA A 89 17.84 16.66 -19.91
N ALA A 90 18.04 17.99 -20.07
CA ALA A 90 17.07 18.85 -20.72
C ALA A 90 16.94 18.50 -22.22
N GLU A 91 18.04 18.15 -22.87
CA GLU A 91 18.05 17.77 -24.28
C GLU A 91 17.25 16.49 -24.56
N VAL A 92 17.25 15.53 -23.62
CA VAL A 92 16.40 14.33 -23.73
C VAL A 92 14.91 14.69 -23.86
N TYR A 93 14.46 15.71 -23.13
CA TYR A 93 13.06 16.15 -23.19
C TYR A 93 12.77 17.10 -24.35
N SER A 94 13.73 17.96 -24.74
CA SER A 94 13.58 18.86 -25.88
C SER A 94 13.45 18.07 -27.19
N ALA A 95 14.29 17.04 -27.38
CA ALA A 95 14.30 16.18 -28.55
C ALA A 95 12.99 15.37 -28.74
N ALA A 96 12.25 15.13 -27.66
CA ALA A 96 10.94 14.47 -27.71
C ALA A 96 9.83 15.36 -28.28
N ASN A 97 10.05 16.68 -28.42
CA ASN A 97 9.13 17.64 -29.02
C ASN A 97 7.69 17.59 -28.45
N ILE A 98 7.58 17.39 -27.13
CA ILE A 98 6.28 17.37 -26.42
C ILE A 98 5.79 18.81 -26.24
N ARG A 99 4.77 19.19 -27.02
CA ARG A 99 4.21 20.55 -27.00
C ARG A 99 3.28 20.82 -25.80
N ASP A 100 2.60 19.79 -25.32
CA ASP A 100 1.76 19.88 -24.13
C ASP A 100 2.63 19.98 -22.86
N ARG A 101 2.63 21.15 -22.23
CA ARG A 101 3.40 21.43 -21.01
C ARG A 101 2.95 20.60 -19.81
N GLU A 102 1.66 20.31 -19.69
CA GLU A 102 1.15 19.52 -18.56
C GLU A 102 1.45 18.04 -18.73
N GLN A 103 1.40 17.53 -19.97
CA GLN A 103 1.90 16.20 -20.28
C GLN A 103 3.41 16.08 -19.97
N LEU A 104 4.21 17.06 -20.37
CA LEU A 104 5.65 17.08 -20.11
C LEU A 104 5.95 17.11 -18.60
N LYS A 105 5.25 17.95 -17.82
CA LYS A 105 5.39 18.00 -16.35
C LYS A 105 5.07 16.65 -15.69
N ARG A 106 3.97 16.00 -16.10
CA ARG A 106 3.58 14.68 -15.59
C ARG A 106 4.63 13.61 -15.92
N LEU A 107 5.14 13.60 -17.16
CA LEU A 107 6.21 12.70 -17.57
C LEU A 107 7.47 12.92 -16.72
N GLN A 108 7.93 14.17 -16.57
CA GLN A 108 9.11 14.50 -15.78
C GLN A 108 8.96 14.10 -14.31
N ALA A 109 7.77 14.27 -13.73
CA ALA A 109 7.47 13.84 -12.37
C ALA A 109 7.58 12.30 -12.22
N ASN A 110 6.99 11.55 -13.15
CA ASN A 110 7.04 10.08 -13.16
C ASN A 110 8.48 9.57 -13.37
N VAL A 111 9.23 10.16 -14.29
CA VAL A 111 10.64 9.83 -14.51
C VAL A 111 11.46 10.11 -13.25
N ARG A 112 11.29 11.28 -12.61
CA ARG A 112 12.00 11.64 -11.38
C ARG A 112 11.74 10.65 -10.25
N TYR A 113 10.49 10.19 -10.12
CA TYR A 113 10.12 9.14 -9.18
C TYR A 113 10.92 7.85 -9.43
N HIS A 114 10.97 7.38 -10.69
CA HIS A 114 11.73 6.18 -11.04
C HIS A 114 13.24 6.36 -10.86
N VAL A 115 13.81 7.51 -11.22
CA VAL A 115 15.22 7.82 -10.97
C VAL A 115 15.54 7.72 -9.49
N GLY A 116 14.70 8.32 -8.62
CA GLY A 116 14.89 8.27 -7.17
C GLY A 116 14.88 6.85 -6.59
N ASN A 117 14.05 5.96 -7.13
CA ASN A 117 14.01 4.54 -6.75
C ASN A 117 15.23 3.78 -7.30
N MET A 118 15.61 4.02 -8.56
CA MET A 118 16.73 3.33 -9.21
C MET A 118 18.08 3.69 -8.61
N VAL A 119 18.31 4.95 -8.23
CA VAL A 119 19.57 5.39 -7.58
C VAL A 119 19.90 4.50 -6.37
N ARG A 120 18.89 4.15 -5.55
CA ARG A 120 19.07 3.32 -4.35
C ARG A 120 19.30 1.84 -4.62
N ARG A 121 18.96 1.37 -5.83
CA ARG A 121 19.27 0.01 -6.27
C ARG A 121 20.69 -0.11 -6.83
N HIS A 122 21.27 1.01 -7.26
CA HIS A 122 22.59 1.04 -7.89
C HIS A 122 23.71 1.50 -6.97
N LEU A 123 23.39 2.22 -5.90
CA LEU A 123 24.35 2.65 -4.88
C LEU A 123 24.28 1.74 -3.66
N THR A 124 25.44 1.47 -3.07
CA THR A 124 25.56 0.79 -1.79
C THR A 124 25.08 1.69 -0.64
N PRO A 125 24.70 1.14 0.53
CA PRO A 125 24.33 1.95 1.70
C PRO A 125 25.42 2.95 2.12
N ARG A 126 26.71 2.59 1.94
CA ARG A 126 27.84 3.49 2.24
C ARG A 126 27.87 4.69 1.30
N GLU A 127 27.67 4.47 0.01
CA GLU A 127 27.60 5.55 -0.99
C GLU A 127 26.35 6.41 -0.81
N LEU A 128 25.20 5.80 -0.48
CA LEU A 128 23.97 6.55 -0.16
C LEU A 128 24.18 7.46 1.05
N LYS A 129 24.80 6.95 2.12
CA LYS A 129 25.16 7.74 3.31
C LYS A 129 26.13 8.87 2.98
N ALA A 130 27.15 8.61 2.16
CA ALA A 130 28.09 9.64 1.71
C ALA A 130 27.42 10.76 0.92
N LEU A 131 26.33 10.46 0.20
CA LEU A 131 25.50 11.43 -0.53
C LEU A 131 24.35 12.00 0.31
N GLU A 132 24.31 11.73 1.63
CA GLU A 132 23.22 12.13 2.55
C GLU A 132 21.83 11.66 2.09
N LEU A 133 21.78 10.54 1.37
CA LEU A 133 20.54 9.91 0.93
C LEU A 133 20.11 8.85 1.94
N LYS A 134 18.80 8.79 2.19
CA LYS A 134 18.19 7.68 2.93
C LYS A 134 18.26 6.39 2.12
N ASP A 135 18.61 5.30 2.78
CA ASP A 135 18.69 3.95 2.23
C ASP A 135 17.36 3.51 1.63
N ALA A 136 16.28 3.63 2.42
CA ALA A 136 14.93 3.32 1.96
C ALA A 136 14.50 4.22 0.79
N SER A 137 13.97 3.59 -0.26
CA SER A 137 13.43 4.26 -1.43
C SER A 137 12.14 5.01 -1.15
N PRO A 138 11.80 6.03 -1.97
CA PRO A 138 10.48 6.64 -1.93
C PRO A 138 9.34 5.61 -1.99
N LEU A 139 9.47 4.55 -2.80
CA LEU A 139 8.47 3.48 -2.89
C LEU A 139 8.37 2.67 -1.59
N GLU A 140 9.49 2.19 -1.05
CA GLU A 140 9.50 1.42 0.20
C GLU A 140 8.89 2.24 1.33
N ARG A 141 9.31 3.50 1.51
CA ARG A 141 8.73 4.39 2.53
C ARG A 141 7.23 4.62 2.34
N GLN A 142 6.74 4.61 1.10
CA GLN A 142 5.31 4.72 0.84
C GLN A 142 4.58 3.43 1.20
N GLN A 143 5.17 2.27 0.88
CA GLN A 143 4.63 0.96 1.24
C GLN A 143 4.60 0.77 2.75
N ASP A 144 5.67 1.14 3.46
CA ASP A 144 5.77 1.07 4.91
C ASP A 144 4.69 1.93 5.58
N ARG A 145 4.51 3.17 5.10
CA ARG A 145 3.43 4.06 5.57
C ARG A 145 2.07 3.42 5.35
N ARG A 146 1.77 2.95 4.15
CA ARG A 146 0.49 2.28 3.85
C ARG A 146 0.27 1.04 4.71
N ALA A 147 1.30 0.23 4.92
CA ALA A 147 1.24 -0.96 5.76
C ALA A 147 0.98 -0.61 7.23
N THR A 148 1.50 0.53 7.68
CA THR A 148 1.27 1.07 9.03
C THR A 148 -0.15 1.61 9.15
N ASP A 149 -0.57 2.46 8.23
CA ASP A 149 -1.93 3.03 8.18
C ASP A 149 -2.99 1.93 8.12
N THR A 150 -2.77 0.90 7.31
CA THR A 150 -3.68 -0.25 7.21
C THR A 150 -3.76 -1.03 8.52
N ALA A 151 -2.64 -1.20 9.22
CA ALA A 151 -2.63 -1.86 10.53
C ALA A 151 -3.37 -1.03 11.58
N ILE A 152 -3.20 0.30 11.58
CA ILE A 152 -3.92 1.21 12.47
C ILE A 152 -5.43 1.15 12.20
N LEU A 153 -5.85 1.23 10.93
CA LEU A 153 -7.26 1.14 10.55
C LEU A 153 -7.88 -0.22 10.91
N ARG A 154 -7.11 -1.31 10.78
CA ARG A 154 -7.56 -2.64 11.21
C ARG A 154 -7.72 -2.69 12.74
N ALA A 155 -6.80 -2.08 13.48
CA ALA A 155 -6.86 -2.01 14.94
C ALA A 155 -8.05 -1.19 15.43
N THR A 156 -8.31 -0.02 14.84
CA THR A 156 -9.47 0.80 15.22
C THR A 156 -10.79 0.10 14.92
N LYS A 157 -10.89 -0.57 13.78
CA LYS A 157 -12.08 -1.36 13.43
C LYS A 157 -12.32 -2.50 14.42
N VAL A 158 -11.29 -3.30 14.71
CA VAL A 158 -11.40 -4.43 15.64
C VAL A 158 -11.69 -3.96 17.06
N ALA A 159 -11.10 -2.84 17.50
CA ALA A 159 -11.41 -2.24 18.79
C ALA A 159 -12.87 -1.80 18.88
N ALA A 160 -13.42 -1.19 17.83
CA ALA A 160 -14.84 -0.82 17.76
C ALA A 160 -15.76 -2.05 17.75
N ASP A 161 -15.39 -3.11 17.01
CA ASP A 161 -16.13 -4.38 16.99
C ASP A 161 -16.14 -5.04 18.39
N VAL A 162 -15.00 -5.02 19.10
CA VAL A 162 -14.91 -5.51 20.49
C VAL A 162 -15.77 -4.67 21.44
N GLU A 163 -15.75 -3.35 21.33
CA GLU A 163 -16.59 -2.47 22.16
C GLU A 163 -18.09 -2.73 21.93
N ALA A 164 -18.48 -2.97 20.68
CA ALA A 164 -19.86 -3.29 20.32
C ALA A 164 -20.29 -4.71 20.74
N SER A 165 -19.38 -5.68 20.66
CA SER A 165 -19.65 -7.10 20.99
C SER A 165 -19.53 -7.40 22.49
N THR A 166 -18.81 -6.57 23.26
CA THR A 166 -18.60 -6.81 24.70
C THR A 166 -19.86 -6.39 25.48
N PRO A 167 -20.53 -7.31 26.20
CA PRO A 167 -21.70 -6.96 26.99
C PRO A 167 -21.32 -5.93 28.06
N LYS A 168 -22.05 -4.81 28.12
CA LYS A 168 -21.88 -3.78 29.15
C LYS A 168 -22.21 -4.41 30.51
N THR A 169 -21.21 -4.67 31.33
CA THR A 169 -21.43 -5.05 32.73
C THR A 169 -22.06 -3.85 33.43
N SER A 170 -23.34 -3.94 33.79
CA SER A 170 -23.96 -2.96 34.68
C SER A 170 -23.14 -2.92 35.97
N LYS A 171 -22.60 -1.74 36.31
CA LYS A 171 -21.86 -1.53 37.56
C LYS A 171 -22.69 -2.10 38.71
N ALA A 172 -22.23 -3.20 39.31
CA ALA A 172 -22.76 -3.66 40.57
C ALA A 172 -22.63 -2.50 41.56
N ALA A 173 -23.78 -2.02 42.05
CA ALA A 173 -23.82 -1.03 43.12
C ALA A 173 -22.99 -1.56 44.29
N LYS A 174 -22.05 -0.74 44.81
CA LYS A 174 -21.29 -1.04 46.02
C LYS A 174 -22.25 -1.48 47.12
N LYS A 175 -22.24 -2.77 47.49
CA LYS A 175 -22.83 -3.25 48.74
C LYS A 175 -21.76 -3.39 49.83
N PRO A 176 -22.13 -3.27 51.12
CA PRO A 176 -21.21 -3.19 52.23
C PRO A 176 -20.49 -4.52 52.50
N LYS A 177 -19.31 -4.44 53.12
CA LYS A 177 -18.45 -5.56 53.54
C LYS A 177 -19.25 -6.70 54.20
N GLY A 178 -19.14 -7.93 53.67
CA GLY A 178 -19.47 -9.14 54.42
C GLY A 178 -20.09 -10.31 53.66
N GLN A 179 -20.36 -10.22 52.35
CA GLN A 179 -20.95 -11.34 51.60
C GLN A 179 -20.05 -11.79 50.45
N ALA A 180 -20.00 -13.11 50.25
CA ALA A 180 -19.22 -13.79 49.23
C ALA A 180 -19.51 -13.21 47.84
N ALA A 181 -18.47 -13.14 47.00
CA ALA A 181 -18.56 -12.61 45.66
C ALA A 181 -19.60 -13.40 44.85
N GLU A 182 -20.80 -12.84 44.68
CA GLU A 182 -21.73 -13.34 43.68
C GLU A 182 -21.08 -13.14 42.30
N GLU A 183 -21.09 -14.23 41.55
CA GLU A 183 -20.68 -14.34 40.17
C GLU A 183 -21.20 -13.15 39.37
N ILE A 184 -20.32 -12.48 38.63
CA ILE A 184 -20.70 -11.41 37.70
C ILE A 184 -21.52 -12.08 36.59
N VAL A 185 -22.83 -12.21 36.79
CA VAL A 185 -23.75 -12.73 35.78
C VAL A 185 -23.85 -11.65 34.69
N PRO A 186 -23.34 -11.89 33.46
CA PRO A 186 -23.52 -10.95 32.37
C PRO A 186 -25.03 -10.78 32.15
N THR A 187 -25.50 -9.54 32.20
CA THR A 187 -26.90 -9.22 31.90
C THR A 187 -27.21 -9.76 30.52
N GLN A 188 -28.06 -10.78 30.44
CA GLN A 188 -28.44 -11.50 29.21
C GLN A 188 -29.18 -10.54 28.26
N GLY A 189 -28.44 -9.67 27.57
CA GLY A 189 -28.94 -8.79 26.51
C GLY A 189 -28.52 -9.23 25.11
N GLY A 190 -27.78 -10.32 24.99
CA GLY A 190 -27.27 -10.83 23.72
C GLY A 190 -27.97 -12.12 23.31
N GLY A 191 -28.55 -12.15 22.11
CA GLY A 191 -29.12 -13.39 21.54
C GLY A 191 -28.11 -14.54 21.44
N PRO A 192 -28.58 -15.77 21.11
CA PRO A 192 -27.70 -16.92 20.94
C PRO A 192 -26.57 -16.61 19.95
N GLY A 193 -25.32 -16.85 20.37
CA GLY A 193 -24.11 -16.60 19.56
C GLY A 193 -23.33 -15.32 19.90
N THR A 194 -23.85 -14.42 20.74
CA THR A 194 -23.15 -13.18 21.13
C THR A 194 -21.85 -13.42 21.91
N GLY A 195 -21.81 -14.42 22.79
CA GLY A 195 -20.59 -14.80 23.52
C GLY A 195 -19.47 -15.29 22.60
N VAL A 196 -19.80 -16.14 21.61
CA VAL A 196 -18.84 -16.67 20.63
C VAL A 196 -18.27 -15.53 19.77
N LYS A 197 -19.12 -14.57 19.36
CA LYS A 197 -18.71 -13.38 18.62
C LYS A 197 -17.75 -12.51 19.44
N ALA A 198 -18.09 -12.22 20.70
CA ALA A 198 -17.21 -11.47 21.59
C ALA A 198 -15.84 -12.15 21.76
N THR A 199 -15.80 -13.46 22.00
CA THR A 199 -14.54 -14.21 22.10
C THR A 199 -13.70 -14.12 20.82
N ALA A 200 -14.33 -14.30 19.65
CA ALA A 200 -13.64 -14.17 18.37
C ALA A 200 -13.07 -12.76 18.14
N ASP A 201 -13.81 -11.72 18.51
CA ASP A 201 -13.37 -10.32 18.38
C ASP A 201 -12.21 -10.00 19.33
N HIS A 202 -12.23 -10.51 20.58
CA HIS A 202 -11.11 -10.38 21.52
C HIS A 202 -9.84 -11.12 21.05
N LEU A 203 -9.98 -12.28 20.41
CA LEU A 203 -8.84 -12.99 19.79
C LEU A 203 -8.27 -12.21 18.61
N ARG A 204 -9.12 -11.64 17.76
CA ARG A 204 -8.69 -10.76 16.65
C ARG A 204 -7.97 -9.52 17.17
N LEU A 205 -8.42 -8.94 18.28
CA LEU A 205 -7.77 -7.79 18.90
C LEU A 205 -6.35 -8.15 19.39
N ALA A 206 -6.20 -9.32 20.03
CA ALA A 206 -4.90 -9.80 20.47
C ALA A 206 -3.94 -10.06 19.30
N GLU A 207 -4.44 -10.64 18.20
CA GLU A 207 -3.66 -10.86 16.97
C GLU A 207 -3.17 -9.54 16.37
N VAL A 208 -4.06 -8.54 16.27
CA VAL A 208 -3.70 -7.22 15.74
C VAL A 208 -2.70 -6.51 16.65
N ALA A 209 -2.88 -6.57 17.97
CA ALA A 209 -1.95 -5.98 18.93
C ALA A 209 -0.55 -6.61 18.82
N ALA A 210 -0.46 -7.95 18.74
CA ALA A 210 0.80 -8.64 18.52
C ALA A 210 1.45 -8.24 17.19
N GLY A 211 0.64 -8.14 16.12
CA GLY A 211 1.10 -7.67 14.82
C GLY A 211 1.66 -6.24 14.84
N ILE A 212 1.04 -5.32 15.59
CA ILE A 212 1.56 -3.94 15.73
C ILE A 212 2.90 -3.94 16.46
N VAL A 213 3.01 -4.64 17.59
CA VAL A 213 4.26 -4.69 18.37
C VAL A 213 5.39 -5.30 17.55
N SER A 214 5.11 -6.32 16.72
CA SER A 214 6.11 -6.95 15.85
C SER A 214 6.69 -6.03 14.77
N LYS A 215 6.05 -4.89 14.48
CA LYS A 215 6.54 -3.90 13.51
C LYS A 215 7.47 -2.86 14.11
N LEU A 216 7.69 -2.87 15.43
CA LEU A 216 8.68 -2.01 16.06
C LEU A 216 10.09 -2.48 15.67
N ASP A 217 10.87 -1.58 15.08
CA ASP A 217 12.21 -1.86 14.57
C ASP A 217 13.29 -1.39 15.56
N VAL A 218 14.18 -2.30 15.93
CA VAL A 218 15.28 -2.05 16.87
C VAL A 218 16.26 -1.03 16.30
N ASP A 219 16.51 -1.06 14.99
CA ASP A 219 17.45 -0.14 14.35
C ASP A 219 16.95 1.32 14.41
N VAL A 220 15.62 1.51 14.37
CA VAL A 220 14.98 2.83 14.52
C VAL A 220 15.08 3.32 15.96
N ILE A 221 14.89 2.43 16.94
CA ILE A 221 15.01 2.75 18.36
C ILE A 221 16.43 3.21 18.70
N ASP A 222 17.43 2.51 18.17
CA ASP A 222 18.82 2.80 18.47
C ASP A 222 19.36 4.01 17.68
N GLY A 223 19.00 4.11 16.40
CA GLY A 223 19.59 5.07 15.46
C GLY A 223 18.82 6.37 15.23
N HIS A 224 17.51 6.42 15.52
CA HIS A 224 16.66 7.54 15.11
C HIS A 224 15.79 8.14 16.21
N MET A 225 15.60 7.45 17.33
CA MET A 225 14.85 7.99 18.47
C MET A 225 15.75 8.80 19.39
N THR A 226 15.23 9.93 19.90
CA THR A 226 15.88 10.67 20.99
C THR A 226 15.73 9.90 22.31
N ASP A 227 16.57 10.20 23.30
CA ASP A 227 16.49 9.55 24.62
C ASP A 227 15.11 9.70 25.26
N GLY A 228 14.49 10.87 25.14
CA GLY A 228 13.13 11.10 25.62
C GLY A 228 12.07 10.27 24.88
N GLN A 229 12.23 10.05 23.58
CA GLN A 229 11.34 9.18 22.82
C GLN A 229 11.52 7.70 23.19
N ARG A 230 12.75 7.26 23.42
CA ARG A 230 13.06 5.90 23.88
C ARG A 230 12.45 5.62 25.25
N ALA A 231 12.65 6.53 26.20
CA ALA A 231 12.09 6.40 27.55
C ALA A 231 10.56 6.31 27.52
N ARG A 232 9.90 7.12 26.68
CA ARG A 232 8.45 7.05 26.51
C ARG A 232 7.99 5.73 25.88
N LEU A 233 8.70 5.24 24.86
CA LEU A 233 8.37 3.95 24.25
C LEU A 233 8.54 2.80 25.24
N ASP A 234 9.59 2.83 26.06
CA ASP A 234 9.82 1.86 27.13
C ASP A 234 8.68 1.86 28.17
N GLU A 235 8.22 3.04 28.59
CA GLU A 235 7.09 3.18 29.52
C GLU A 235 5.80 2.53 28.96
N GLU A 236 5.46 2.82 27.70
CA GLU A 236 4.29 2.25 27.01
C GLU A 236 4.40 0.73 26.85
N LEU A 237 5.59 0.22 26.49
CA LEU A 237 5.86 -1.22 26.37
C LEU A 237 5.76 -1.91 27.74
N ALA A 238 6.27 -1.29 28.80
CA ALA A 238 6.18 -1.80 30.15
C ALA A 238 4.73 -1.84 30.65
N GLU A 239 3.90 -0.84 30.33
CA GLU A 239 2.48 -0.85 30.66
C GLU A 239 1.72 -1.96 29.91
N MET A 240 2.00 -2.13 28.62
CA MET A 240 1.45 -3.24 27.84
C MET A 240 1.84 -4.60 28.45
N GLU A 241 3.11 -4.77 28.84
CA GLU A 241 3.57 -6.01 29.45
C GLU A 241 2.86 -6.29 30.78
N ARG A 242 2.69 -5.28 31.64
CA ARG A 242 1.93 -5.40 32.90
C ARG A 242 0.50 -5.85 32.63
N THR A 243 -0.15 -5.27 31.62
CA THR A 243 -1.51 -5.62 31.23
C THR A 243 -1.60 -7.07 30.72
N VAL A 244 -0.68 -7.48 29.84
CA VAL A 244 -0.60 -8.87 29.33
C VAL A 244 -0.35 -9.85 30.48
N ARG A 245 0.57 -9.53 31.41
CA ARG A 245 0.84 -10.36 32.59
C ARG A 245 -0.41 -10.51 33.45
N ARG A 246 -1.16 -9.43 33.70
CA ARG A 246 -2.44 -9.47 34.44
C ARG A 246 -3.46 -10.38 33.75
N LEU A 247 -3.66 -10.23 32.44
CA LEU A 247 -4.59 -11.06 31.66
C LEU A 247 -4.17 -12.54 31.68
N ARG A 248 -2.87 -12.84 31.54
CA ARG A 248 -2.35 -14.21 31.64
C ARG A 248 -2.59 -14.84 33.01
N ARG A 249 -2.50 -14.06 34.10
CA ARG A 249 -2.84 -14.55 35.44
C ARG A 249 -4.31 -14.96 35.52
N HIS A 250 -5.23 -14.12 35.03
CA HIS A 250 -6.65 -14.47 34.98
C HIS A 250 -6.94 -15.74 34.17
N LEU A 251 -6.27 -15.93 33.03
CA LEU A 251 -6.39 -17.17 32.24
C LEU A 251 -5.87 -18.41 33.00
N LYS A 252 -4.78 -18.27 33.76
CA LYS A 252 -4.21 -19.37 34.55
C LYS A 252 -5.07 -19.74 35.76
N THR A 253 -5.61 -18.76 36.49
CA THR A 253 -6.45 -19.00 37.67
C THR A 253 -7.70 -19.80 37.32
N ARG A 254 -8.35 -19.50 36.19
CA ARG A 254 -9.50 -20.28 35.72
C ARG A 254 -9.13 -21.71 35.32
N ARG A 255 -7.95 -21.91 34.73
CA ARG A 255 -7.48 -23.25 34.33
C ARG A 255 -7.11 -24.16 35.51
N SER A 256 -7.00 -23.62 36.72
CA SER A 256 -6.79 -24.39 37.96
C SER A 256 -8.07 -24.65 38.74
N GLU A 257 -9.20 -24.07 38.32
CA GLU A 257 -10.53 -24.29 38.92
C GLU A 257 -11.35 -25.34 38.15
N ASP A 258 -10.92 -25.70 36.92
CA ASP A 258 -11.39 -26.84 36.12
C ASP A 258 -10.51 -28.09 36.34
#